data_AF-A0A1I3TQ69-F1
#
_entry.id   AF-A0A1I3TQ69-F1
#
_cell.length_a   1.000
_cell.length_b   1.000
_cell.length_c   1.000
_cell.angle_alpha   90.00
_cell.angle_beta   90.00
_cell.angle_gamma   90.00
#
_symmetry.space_group_name_H-M   'P 1'
#
loop_
_entity.id
_entity.type
_entity.pdbx_description
1 polymer ?
#
loop_
_entity_poly.entity_id
_entity_poly.type
_entity_poly.pdbx_seq_one_letter_code
_entity_poly.pdbx_strand_id
1 'polypeptide(L)'
;MINLRRVMDEDRVFSESGSYDGLIARDAVVQEGVELRLQGVVGGNLVVKRGALVYLDATVGGAIRNEGGRILPVRVLEAPFLESA
;
A
#
# COMPACT_ATOMS: atom_id res chain seq x y z
N MET A 1 14.99 -5.49 -8.58
CA MET A 1 13.70 -5.34 -7.87
C MET A 1 13.59 -6.51 -6.91
N ILE A 2 13.72 -6.29 -5.60
CA ILE A 2 13.80 -7.38 -4.60
C ILE A 2 12.40 -7.61 -4.03
N ASN A 3 11.85 -8.82 -4.21
CA ASN A 3 10.62 -9.26 -3.57
C ASN A 3 10.95 -9.82 -2.17
N LEU A 4 10.62 -9.08 -1.12
CA LEU A 4 10.83 -9.47 0.28
C LEU A 4 9.50 -9.91 0.89
N ARG A 5 9.21 -11.21 0.85
CA ARG A 5 8.08 -11.80 1.60
C ARG A 5 8.46 -11.84 3.07
N ARG A 6 8.13 -10.78 3.81
CA ARG A 6 8.55 -10.60 5.22
C ARG A 6 7.31 -10.50 6.10
N VAL A 7 7.35 -11.20 7.23
CA VAL A 7 6.43 -10.97 8.35
C VAL A 7 7.11 -9.97 9.28
N MET A 8 6.40 -8.89 9.63
CA MET A 8 6.85 -7.85 10.55
C MET A 8 5.90 -7.82 11.75
N ASP A 9 6.43 -8.08 12.95
CA ASP A 9 5.68 -8.06 14.21
C ASP A 9 5.74 -6.69 14.91
N GLU A 10 6.08 -5.66 14.15
CA GLU A 10 6.24 -4.28 14.63
C GLU A 10 5.46 -3.32 13.73
N ASP A 11 5.25 -2.10 14.22
CA ASP A 11 4.68 -1.02 13.42
C ASP A 11 5.64 -0.66 12.27
N ARG A 12 5.08 -0.42 11.08
CA ARG A 12 5.89 -0.13 9.89
C ARG A 12 5.74 1.31 9.45
N VAL A 13 6.86 2.02 9.36
CA VAL A 13 6.93 3.34 8.71
C VAL A 13 7.59 3.20 7.34
N PHE A 14 6.87 3.62 6.30
CA PHE A 14 7.40 3.74 4.94
C PHE A 14 7.82 5.19 4.69
N SER A 15 9.13 5.43 4.68
CA SER A 15 9.75 6.73 4.38
C SER A 15 10.30 6.83 2.95
N GLU A 16 10.24 5.73 2.19
CA GLU A 16 10.75 5.63 0.83
C GLU A 16 9.70 4.97 -0.07
N SER A 17 9.65 5.42 -1.33
CA SER A 17 8.74 4.89 -2.35
C SER A 17 9.14 3.48 -2.79
N GLY A 18 8.17 2.65 -3.13
CA GLY A 18 8.44 1.30 -3.61
C GLY A 18 7.24 0.36 -3.55
N SER A 19 7.53 -0.94 -3.48
CA SER A 19 6.53 -2.00 -3.33
C SER A 19 6.79 -2.82 -2.08
N TYR A 20 5.74 -3.11 -1.33
CA TYR A 20 5.78 -4.03 -0.20
C TYR A 20 4.78 -5.16 -0.44
N ASP A 21 5.22 -6.40 -0.31
CA ASP A 21 4.39 -7.60 -0.32
C ASP A 21 4.72 -8.44 0.93
N GLY A 22 3.80 -8.47 1.89
CA GLY A 22 4.04 -9.16 3.14
C GLY A 22 2.93 -8.97 4.17
N LEU A 23 3.24 -9.40 5.39
CA LEU A 23 2.37 -9.24 6.55
C LEU A 23 3.01 -8.24 7.52
N ILE A 24 2.33 -7.13 7.75
CA ILE A 24 2.57 -6.22 8.88
C ILE A 24 1.54 -6.60 9.95
N ALA A 25 1.97 -7.19 11.06
CA ALA A 25 1.04 -7.67 12.09
C ALA A 25 0.34 -6.52 12.84
N ARG A 26 0.93 -5.32 12.83
CA ARG A 26 0.48 -4.15 13.58
C ARG A 26 0.14 -2.97 12.66
N ASP A 27 0.43 -1.75 13.05
CA ASP A 27 0.06 -0.54 12.32
C ASP A 27 1.07 -0.21 11.21
N ALA A 28 0.61 0.49 10.18
CA ALA A 28 1.43 0.96 9.07
C ALA A 28 1.23 2.46 8.84
N VAL A 29 2.31 3.19 8.60
CA VAL A 29 2.31 4.62 8.27
C VAL A 29 3.07 4.85 6.97
N VAL A 30 2.43 5.47 6.00
CA VAL A 30 3.07 5.93 4.76
C VAL A 30 3.35 7.42 4.88
N GLN A 31 4.62 7.80 4.89
CA GLN A 31 5.06 9.19 5.12
C GLN A 31 4.76 10.12 3.94
N GLU A 32 4.93 11.41 4.17
CA GLU A 32 4.65 12.45 3.19
C GLU A 32 5.44 12.26 1.90
N GLY A 33 4.76 12.43 0.76
CA GLY A 33 5.38 12.30 -0.57
C GLY A 33 5.77 10.87 -0.98
N VAL A 34 5.52 9.86 -0.15
CA VAL A 34 5.87 8.47 -0.46
C VAL A 34 4.84 7.85 -1.41
N GLU A 35 5.33 7.22 -2.48
CA GLU A 35 4.53 6.40 -3.40
C GLU A 35 4.76 4.92 -3.10
N LEU A 36 3.73 4.24 -2.58
CA LEU A 36 3.82 2.86 -2.12
C LEU A 36 2.78 1.98 -2.81
N ARG A 37 3.21 0.88 -3.41
CA ARG A 37 2.34 -0.26 -3.71
C ARG A 37 2.33 -1.20 -2.52
N LEU A 38 1.21 -1.28 -1.83
CA LEU A 38 1.08 -2.09 -0.62
C LEU A 38 0.24 -3.33 -0.92
N GLN A 39 0.89 -4.49 -0.85
CA GLN A 39 0.31 -5.81 -1.09
C GLN A 39 0.38 -6.67 0.18
N GLY A 40 -0.60 -7.55 0.37
CA GLY A 40 -0.64 -8.49 1.49
C GLY A 40 -1.58 -8.06 2.61
N VAL A 41 -1.08 -7.95 3.85
CA VAL A 41 -1.92 -7.70 5.03
C VAL A 41 -1.28 -6.69 5.98
N VAL A 42 -2.08 -5.74 6.46
CA VAL A 42 -1.80 -4.89 7.63
C VAL A 42 -2.80 -5.30 8.70
N GLY A 43 -2.34 -5.90 9.80
CA GLY A 43 -3.19 -6.38 10.88
C GLY A 43 -3.84 -5.26 11.68
N GLY A 44 -3.17 -4.12 11.79
CA GLY A 44 -3.64 -2.92 12.48
C GLY A 44 -4.17 -1.83 11.56
N ASN A 45 -3.93 -0.59 11.94
CA ASN A 45 -4.36 0.61 11.23
C ASN A 45 -3.38 0.98 10.11
N LEU A 46 -3.89 1.59 9.04
CA LEU A 46 -3.07 2.19 7.98
C LEU A 46 -3.25 3.70 7.99
N VAL A 47 -2.18 4.46 8.20
CA VAL A 47 -2.16 5.92 8.11
C VAL A 47 -1.45 6.35 6.82
N VAL A 48 -2.14 7.15 6.01
CA VAL A 48 -1.59 7.69 4.75
C VAL A 48 -1.44 9.21 4.90
N LYS A 49 -0.19 9.67 4.97
CA LYS A 49 0.14 11.09 5.20
C LYS A 49 -0.04 11.94 3.95
N ARG A 50 0.01 13.26 4.14
CA ARG A 50 -0.18 14.26 3.09
C ARG A 50 0.76 14.01 1.90
N GLY A 51 0.22 14.08 0.69
CA GLY A 51 1.01 13.90 -0.53
C GLY A 51 1.50 12.48 -0.79
N ALA A 52 1.28 11.53 0.13
CA ALA A 52 1.53 10.12 -0.13
C ALA A 52 0.54 9.57 -1.17
N LEU A 53 1.00 8.59 -1.96
CA LEU A 53 0.19 7.85 -2.92
C LEU A 53 0.31 6.36 -2.60
N VAL A 54 -0.80 5.73 -2.23
CA VAL A 54 -0.84 4.29 -1.92
C VAL A 54 -1.69 3.57 -2.95
N TYR A 55 -1.10 2.60 -3.65
CA TYR A 55 -1.84 1.59 -4.40
C TYR A 55 -2.12 0.43 -3.46
N LEU A 56 -3.34 0.36 -2.95
CA LEU A 56 -3.73 -0.60 -1.91
C LEU A 56 -4.28 -1.87 -2.55
N ASP A 57 -3.51 -2.94 -2.43
CA ASP A 57 -3.82 -4.33 -2.78
C ASP A 57 -3.52 -5.21 -1.55
N ALA A 58 -3.89 -4.69 -0.39
CA ALA A 58 -3.70 -5.32 0.91
C ALA A 58 -4.99 -5.27 1.72
N THR A 59 -5.17 -6.27 2.56
CA THR A 59 -6.21 -6.25 3.60
C THR A 59 -5.72 -5.43 4.78
N VAL A 60 -6.52 -4.47 5.23
CA VAL A 60 -6.26 -3.71 6.46
C VAL A 60 -7.26 -4.17 7.51
N GLY A 61 -6.78 -4.76 8.60
CA GLY A 61 -7.61 -5.30 9.68
C GLY A 61 -8.21 -4.23 10.59
N GLY A 62 -7.52 -3.08 10.71
CA GLY A 62 -7.97 -1.91 11.45
C GLY A 62 -8.56 -0.80 10.58
N ALA A 63 -8.44 0.43 11.04
CA ALA A 63 -8.92 1.61 10.33
C ALA A 63 -7.91 2.12 9.31
N ILE A 64 -8.39 2.61 8.18
CA ILE A 64 -7.61 3.38 7.22
C ILE A 64 -7.83 4.87 7.50
N ARG A 65 -6.78 5.60 7.89
CA ARG A 65 -6.78 7.04 8.14
C ARG A 65 -6.04 7.76 7.02
N ASN A 66 -6.77 8.47 6.17
CA ASN A 66 -6.17 9.31 5.13
C ASN A 66 -6.06 10.76 5.63
N GLU A 67 -4.83 11.24 5.83
CA GLU A 67 -4.50 12.57 6.34
C GLU A 67 -4.03 13.52 5.22
N GLY A 68 -4.65 13.41 4.04
CA GLY A 68 -4.37 14.25 2.86
C GLY A 68 -3.49 13.59 1.80
N GLY A 69 -3.35 12.27 1.83
CA GLY A 69 -2.78 11.47 0.76
C GLY A 69 -3.84 10.95 -0.20
N ARG A 70 -3.44 10.02 -1.08
CA ARG A 70 -4.30 9.37 -2.07
C ARG A 70 -4.19 7.85 -1.90
N ILE A 71 -5.33 7.18 -1.91
CA ILE A 71 -5.42 5.72 -1.87
C ILE A 71 -6.16 5.30 -3.14
N LEU A 72 -5.50 4.51 -3.97
CA LEU A 72 -6.04 3.99 -5.20
C LEU A 72 -6.12 2.46 -5.11
N PRO A 73 -7.20 1.82 -5.61
CA PRO A 73 -7.16 0.39 -5.83
C PRO A 73 -6.10 0.09 -6.89
N VAL A 74 -5.41 -1.04 -6.78
CA VAL A 74 -4.61 -1.54 -7.90
C VAL A 74 -5.58 -1.83 -9.04
N ARG A 75 -5.56 -1.02 -10.10
CA ARG A 75 -6.15 -1.43 -11.37
C ARG A 75 -5.29 -2.57 -11.89
N VAL A 76 -5.86 -3.77 -11.98
CA VAL A 76 -5.38 -4.80 -12.89
C VAL A 76 -5.49 -4.20 -14.29
N LEU A 77 -4.38 -3.68 -14.81
CA LEU A 77 -4.28 -3.35 -16.23
C LEU A 77 -4.11 -4.68 -16.97
N GLU A 78 -5.21 -5.42 -17.15
CA GLU A 78 -5.24 -6.50 -18.13
C GLU A 78 -5.87 -5.98 -19.44
N ALA A 79 -4.95 -5.76 -20.39
CA ALA A 79 -5.08 -5.69 -21.84
C ALA A 79 -5.83 -4.51 -22.51
N PRO A 80 -5.30 -4.03 -23.66
CA PRO A 80 -5.96 -3.00 -24.48
C PRO A 80 -7.32 -3.52 -24.94
N PHE A 81 -8.32 -2.65 -24.85
CA PHE A 81 -9.61 -2.81 -25.51
C PHE A 81 -9.34 -3.10 -27.00
N LEU A 82 -9.50 -4.35 -27.43
CA LEU A 82 -9.63 -4.66 -28.85
C LEU A 82 -10.99 -4.09 -29.27
N GLU A 83 -10.99 -2.84 -29.76
CA GLU A 83 -12.01 -2.42 -30.72
C GLU A 83 -11.92 -3.41 -31.89
N SER A 84 -12.84 -4.37 -31.91
CA SER A 84 -13.09 -5.19 -33.09
C SER A 84 -13.87 -4.30 -34.05
N ALA A 85 -13.19 -3.95 -35.14
CA ALA A 85 -13.73 -3.29 -36.31
C ALA A 85 -14.84 -4.10 -36.99
#